data_AF-A0A6J4NCK7-F1
#
_entry.id   AF-A0A6J4NCK7-F1
#
_cell.length_a   1.000
_cell.length_b   1.000
_cell.length_c   1.000
_cell.angle_alpha   90.00
_cell.angle_beta   90.00
_cell.angle_gamma   90.00
#
_symmetry.space_group_name_H-M   'P 1'
#
loop_
_entity.id
_entity.type
_entity.pdbx_description
1 polymer ?
#
loop_
_entity_poly.entity_id
_entity_poly.type
_entity_poly.pdbx_seq_one_letter_code
_entity_poly.pdbx_strand_id
1 'polypeptide(L)'
;HNMLEEMGLDEEGICHPDLLYQLAVAAGFDEIQQAELTRAAQEQLRVMCADPLMFGTMKELGLSVLLEVTCFEWMLSRLSGRIGKALETHRQLSPESLEWFYHHSEVDIRHAEEGLVSVAQYVNYYEIEPSELEAILDITFRENIFIKRYFGSLALAAETQMLESV
;
A
#
# COMPACT_ATOMS: atom_id res chain seq x y z
N HIS A 1 -14.84 7.62 -1.80
CA HIS A 1 -15.27 7.09 -0.50
C HIS A 1 -14.04 6.72 0.31
N ASN A 2 -13.12 5.92 -0.26
CA ASN A 2 -11.87 5.45 0.36
C ASN A 2 -11.09 6.57 1.07
N MET A 3 -10.77 7.70 0.40
CA MET A 3 -10.02 8.79 1.05
C MET A 3 -10.69 9.41 2.28
N LEU A 4 -12.03 9.37 2.38
CA LEU A 4 -12.73 9.88 3.57
C LEU A 4 -12.68 8.87 4.70
N GLU A 5 -12.87 7.59 4.40
CA GLU A 5 -12.71 6.48 5.34
C GLU A 5 -11.30 6.43 5.92
N GLU A 6 -10.26 6.46 5.07
CA GLU A 6 -8.84 6.46 5.49
C GLU A 6 -8.51 7.58 6.50
N MET A 7 -9.22 8.71 6.40
CA MET A 7 -9.05 9.87 7.27
C MET A 7 -10.00 9.89 8.49
N GLY A 8 -10.84 8.87 8.67
CA GLY A 8 -11.87 8.83 9.71
C GLY A 8 -12.93 9.92 9.54
N LEU A 9 -13.20 10.34 8.31
CA LEU A 9 -14.20 11.36 7.95
C LEU A 9 -15.54 10.76 7.50
N ASP A 10 -15.73 9.47 7.74
CA ASP A 10 -16.96 8.73 7.49
C ASP A 10 -17.77 8.48 8.78
N GLU A 11 -18.75 7.58 8.71
CA GLU A 11 -19.62 7.26 9.86
C GLU A 11 -18.89 6.44 10.94
N GLU A 12 -17.84 5.70 10.57
CA GLU A 12 -17.06 4.89 11.53
C GLU A 12 -16.06 5.76 12.30
N GLY A 13 -15.55 6.83 11.68
CA GLY A 13 -14.68 7.79 12.34
C GLY A 13 -13.29 7.24 12.67
N ILE A 14 -12.90 6.14 12.03
CA ILE A 14 -11.64 5.43 12.28
C ILE A 14 -10.55 6.03 11.39
N CYS A 15 -9.59 6.74 11.99
CA CYS A 15 -8.45 7.30 11.28
C CYS A 15 -7.33 6.26 11.17
N HIS A 16 -7.08 5.74 9.96
CA HIS A 16 -6.07 4.70 9.74
C HIS A 16 -4.65 5.12 10.17
N PRO A 17 -4.19 6.36 9.89
CA PRO A 17 -2.91 6.85 10.42
C PRO A 17 -2.81 6.78 11.95
N ASP A 18 -3.89 7.06 12.68
CA ASP A 18 -3.88 7.03 14.15
C ASP A 18 -3.71 5.60 14.68
N LEU A 19 -4.32 4.62 14.01
CA LEU A 19 -4.13 3.20 14.33
C LEU A 19 -2.68 2.75 14.10
N LEU A 20 -2.01 3.27 13.06
CA LEU A 20 -0.59 2.99 12.82
C LEU A 20 0.32 3.57 13.92
N TYR A 21 0.01 4.76 14.45
CA TYR A 21 0.74 5.31 15.61
C TYR A 21 0.53 4.46 16.86
N GLN A 22 -0.70 3.98 17.11
CA GLN A 22 -0.99 3.08 18.23
C GLN A 22 -0.20 1.77 18.11
N LEU A 23 -0.15 1.19 16.91
CA LEU A 23 0.68 0.01 16.62
C LEU A 23 2.17 0.28 16.89
N ALA A 24 2.70 1.42 16.44
CA ALA A 24 4.10 1.77 16.65
C ALA A 24 4.44 1.88 18.14
N VAL A 25 3.59 2.54 18.93
CA VAL A 25 3.75 2.64 20.38
C VAL A 25 3.73 1.25 21.03
N ALA A 26 2.77 0.40 20.67
CA ALA A 26 2.69 -0.96 21.22
C ALA A 26 3.88 -1.85 20.82
N ALA A 27 4.44 -1.62 19.63
CA ALA A 27 5.66 -2.28 19.16
C ALA A 27 6.93 -1.74 19.84
N GLY A 28 6.82 -0.75 20.72
CA GLY A 28 7.93 -0.19 21.51
C GLY A 28 8.71 0.92 20.82
N PHE A 29 8.14 1.56 19.78
CA PHE A 29 8.78 2.69 19.12
C PHE A 29 8.64 3.94 19.98
N ASP A 30 9.77 4.56 20.34
CA ASP A 30 9.77 5.83 21.05
C ASP A 30 9.42 7.02 20.12
N GLU A 31 9.26 8.21 20.69
CA GLU A 31 8.91 9.42 19.94
C GLU A 31 9.92 9.76 18.85
N ILE A 32 11.21 9.47 19.08
CA ILE A 32 12.27 9.75 18.10
C ILE A 32 12.12 8.79 16.91
N GLN A 33 11.93 7.50 17.18
CA GLN A 33 11.73 6.49 16.15
C GLN A 33 10.44 6.73 15.35
N GLN A 34 9.36 7.17 15.99
CA GLN A 34 8.12 7.53 15.30
C GLN A 34 8.29 8.78 14.42
N ALA A 35 9.03 9.79 14.90
CA ALA A 35 9.36 10.97 14.09
C ALA A 35 10.25 10.59 12.89
N GLU A 36 11.19 9.65 13.06
CA GLU A 36 12.01 9.13 11.97
C GLU A 36 11.20 8.37 10.92
N LEU A 37 10.25 7.53 11.33
CA LEU A 37 9.32 6.86 10.43
C LEU A 37 8.50 7.86 9.61
N THR A 38 7.95 8.87 10.28
CA THR A 38 7.17 9.95 9.63
C THR A 38 8.04 10.70 8.63
N ARG A 39 9.25 11.09 9.02
CA ARG A 39 10.20 11.78 8.15
C ARG A 39 10.58 10.91 6.94
N ALA A 40 10.81 9.62 7.15
CA ALA A 40 11.13 8.69 6.07
C ALA A 40 9.96 8.56 5.07
N ALA A 41 8.72 8.45 5.56
CA ALA A 41 7.53 8.43 4.71
C ALA A 41 7.37 9.73 3.90
N GLN A 42 7.56 10.89 4.53
CA GLN A 42 7.52 12.19 3.83
C GLN A 42 8.63 12.34 2.79
N GLU A 43 9.83 11.85 3.08
CA GLU A 43 10.92 11.84 2.11
C GLU A 43 10.62 10.93 0.92
N GLN A 44 10.04 9.74 1.16
CA GLN A 44 9.62 8.85 0.07
C GLN A 44 8.56 9.50 -0.83
N LEU A 45 7.58 10.21 -0.24
CA LEU A 45 6.61 10.97 -1.00
C LEU A 45 7.28 12.10 -1.80
N ARG A 46 8.21 12.82 -1.19
CA ARG A 46 8.96 13.90 -1.85
C ARG A 46 9.76 13.37 -3.04
N VAL A 47 10.48 12.26 -2.88
CA VAL A 47 11.24 11.60 -3.95
C VAL A 47 10.31 11.15 -5.05
N MET A 48 9.21 10.46 -4.72
CA MET A 48 8.21 10.02 -5.69
C MET A 48 7.62 11.17 -6.51
N CYS A 49 7.38 12.33 -5.90
CA CYS A 49 6.84 13.52 -6.58
C CYS A 49 7.90 14.33 -7.35
N ALA A 50 9.19 14.18 -7.03
CA ALA A 50 10.27 14.97 -7.61
C ALA A 50 11.08 14.24 -8.68
N ASP A 51 11.15 12.90 -8.59
CA ASP A 51 11.91 12.09 -9.52
C ASP A 51 11.20 12.00 -10.89
N PRO A 52 11.97 11.95 -11.99
CA PRO A 52 11.40 11.71 -13.31
C PRO A 52 10.61 10.42 -13.33
N LEU A 53 9.32 10.53 -13.67
CA LEU A 53 8.43 9.38 -13.79
C LEU A 53 8.61 8.74 -15.17
N MET A 54 8.49 7.42 -15.21
CA MET A 54 8.62 6.62 -16.45
C MET A 54 7.36 6.68 -17.33
N PHE A 55 6.37 7.49 -16.94
CA PHE A 55 5.10 7.67 -17.64
C PHE A 55 5.14 8.93 -18.49
N GLY A 56 4.73 8.81 -19.75
CA GLY A 56 4.73 9.93 -20.70
C GLY A 56 3.58 10.91 -20.46
N THR A 57 2.53 10.47 -19.75
CA THR A 57 1.32 11.26 -19.53
C THR A 57 0.74 11.08 -18.13
N MET A 58 -0.07 12.07 -17.70
CA MET A 58 -0.81 11.99 -16.43
C MET A 58 -1.84 10.87 -16.41
N LYS A 59 -2.38 10.45 -17.57
CA LYS A 59 -3.31 9.32 -17.63
C LYS A 59 -2.60 7.99 -17.35
N GLU A 60 -1.39 7.81 -17.89
CA GLU A 60 -0.58 6.62 -17.64
C GLU A 60 -0.15 6.55 -16.17
N LEU A 61 0.32 7.68 -15.63
CA LEU A 61 0.65 7.79 -14.21
C LEU A 61 -0.57 7.51 -13.32
N GLY A 62 -1.72 8.10 -13.65
CA GLY A 62 -2.96 7.91 -12.90
C GLY A 62 -3.40 6.45 -12.88
N LEU A 63 -3.31 5.75 -14.01
CA LEU A 63 -3.58 4.32 -14.07
C LEU A 63 -2.56 3.51 -13.25
N SER A 64 -1.27 3.84 -13.32
CA SER A 64 -0.24 3.17 -12.50
C SER A 64 -0.52 3.29 -11.01
N VAL A 65 -0.86 4.49 -10.54
CA VAL A 65 -1.19 4.73 -9.12
C VAL A 65 -2.44 3.94 -8.73
N LEU A 66 -3.48 3.95 -9.57
CA LEU A 66 -4.72 3.22 -9.30
C LEU A 66 -4.48 1.70 -9.25
N LEU A 67 -3.65 1.18 -10.14
CA LEU A 67 -3.22 -0.23 -10.14
C LEU A 67 -2.46 -0.59 -8.87
N GLU A 68 -1.47 0.23 -8.45
CA GLU A 68 -0.72 0.01 -7.21
C GLU A 68 -1.66 -0.02 -6.00
N VAL A 69 -2.53 0.99 -5.85
CA VAL A 69 -3.48 1.09 -4.73
C VAL A 69 -4.41 -0.12 -4.70
N THR A 70 -4.99 -0.48 -5.85
CA THR A 70 -5.88 -1.65 -5.96
C THR A 70 -5.16 -2.93 -5.55
N CYS A 71 -3.89 -3.11 -5.95
CA CYS A 71 -3.08 -4.25 -5.53
C CYS A 71 -2.81 -4.28 -4.03
N PHE A 72 -2.60 -3.12 -3.38
CA PHE A 72 -2.44 -3.03 -1.94
C PHE A 72 -3.73 -3.40 -1.20
N GLU A 73 -4.88 -2.86 -1.59
CA GLU A 73 -6.19 -3.23 -1.02
C GLU A 73 -6.47 -4.74 -1.21
N TRP A 74 -6.15 -5.29 -2.39
CA TRP A 74 -6.25 -6.74 -2.63
C TRP A 74 -5.36 -7.59 -1.71
N MET A 75 -4.17 -7.11 -1.40
CA MET A 75 -3.23 -7.78 -0.52
C MET A 75 -3.69 -7.68 0.94
N LEU A 76 -4.07 -6.49 1.40
CA LEU A 76 -4.50 -6.23 2.77
C LEU A 76 -5.75 -7.03 3.12
N SER A 77 -6.78 -7.00 2.28
CA SER A 77 -7.99 -7.81 2.42
C SER A 77 -7.78 -9.31 2.61
N ARG A 78 -6.63 -9.85 2.20
CA ARG A 78 -6.31 -11.29 2.28
C ARG A 78 -5.27 -11.63 3.33
N LEU A 79 -4.33 -10.73 3.57
CA LEU A 79 -3.16 -11.01 4.39
C LEU A 79 -3.16 -10.24 5.71
N SER A 80 -3.85 -9.11 5.79
CA SER A 80 -3.79 -8.20 6.94
C SER A 80 -4.13 -8.91 8.26
N GLY A 81 -5.26 -9.64 8.31
CA GLY A 81 -5.65 -10.39 9.51
C GLY A 81 -4.67 -11.51 9.88
N ARG A 82 -4.04 -12.15 8.88
CA ARG A 82 -3.00 -13.18 9.12
C ARG A 82 -1.73 -12.57 9.71
N ILE A 83 -1.36 -11.37 9.24
CA ILE A 83 -0.23 -10.61 9.79
C ILE A 83 -0.54 -10.19 11.22
N GLY A 84 -1.73 -9.63 11.47
CA GLY A 84 -2.20 -9.29 12.82
C GLY A 84 -2.11 -10.49 13.77
N LYS A 85 -2.64 -11.65 13.36
CA LYS A 85 -2.56 -12.87 14.18
C LYS A 85 -1.13 -13.34 14.44
N ALA A 86 -0.24 -13.21 13.46
CA ALA A 86 1.17 -13.55 13.63
C ALA A 86 1.86 -12.62 14.62
N LEU A 87 1.56 -11.32 14.58
CA LEU A 87 2.09 -10.33 15.52
C LEU A 87 1.59 -10.58 16.95
N GLU A 88 0.30 -10.87 17.12
CA GLU A 88 -0.25 -11.27 18.42
C GLU A 88 0.48 -12.50 18.97
N THR A 89 0.64 -13.53 18.15
CA THR A 89 1.20 -14.83 18.57
C THR A 89 2.71 -14.74 18.87
N HIS A 90 3.47 -14.06 18.01
CA HIS A 90 4.94 -14.11 18.04
C HIS A 90 5.58 -12.87 18.67
N ARG A 91 4.87 -11.75 18.73
CA ARG A 91 5.33 -10.49 19.31
C ARG A 91 4.54 -10.04 20.53
N GLN A 92 3.50 -10.79 20.92
CA GLN A 92 2.69 -10.54 22.12
C GLN A 92 2.04 -9.15 22.10
N LEU A 93 1.77 -8.61 20.91
CA LEU A 93 1.01 -7.38 20.74
C LEU A 93 -0.46 -7.65 21.05
N SER A 94 -1.13 -6.72 21.73
CA SER A 94 -2.53 -6.88 22.08
C SER A 94 -3.42 -6.70 20.84
N PRO A 95 -4.58 -7.37 20.76
CA PRO A 95 -5.51 -7.20 19.64
C PRO A 95 -5.88 -5.73 19.37
N GLU A 96 -6.04 -4.93 20.42
CA GLU A 96 -6.39 -3.51 20.32
C GLU A 96 -5.28 -2.70 19.61
N SER A 97 -4.01 -3.04 19.84
CA SER A 97 -2.89 -2.40 19.14
C SER A 97 -2.73 -2.84 17.69
N LEU A 98 -3.45 -3.88 17.29
CA LEU A 98 -3.43 -4.48 15.95
C LEU A 98 -4.69 -4.15 15.15
N GLU A 99 -5.53 -3.22 15.63
CA GLU A 99 -6.79 -2.83 15.00
C GLU A 99 -6.61 -2.44 13.54
N TRP A 100 -5.50 -1.77 13.20
CA TRP A 100 -5.18 -1.45 11.79
C TRP A 100 -5.20 -2.69 10.90
N PHE A 101 -4.63 -3.80 11.37
CA PHE A 101 -4.61 -5.04 10.61
C PHE A 101 -6.01 -5.66 10.50
N TYR A 102 -6.79 -5.62 11.58
CA TYR A 102 -8.08 -6.28 11.63
C TYR A 102 -9.15 -5.51 10.85
N HIS A 103 -9.13 -4.17 10.89
CA HIS A 103 -10.01 -3.32 10.08
C HIS A 103 -9.85 -3.61 8.58
N HIS A 104 -8.60 -3.65 8.10
CA HIS A 104 -8.28 -4.05 6.72
C HIS A 104 -8.51 -5.55 6.42
N SER A 105 -8.86 -6.37 7.41
CA SER A 105 -9.19 -7.79 7.20
C SER A 105 -10.69 -8.08 7.23
N GLU A 106 -11.45 -7.29 8.00
CA GLU A 106 -12.88 -7.48 8.22
C GLU A 106 -13.74 -6.72 7.20
N VAL A 107 -13.15 -5.74 6.48
CA VAL A 107 -13.91 -4.84 5.58
C VAL A 107 -13.59 -5.03 4.08
N ASP A 108 -12.53 -5.74 3.70
CA ASP A 108 -11.78 -5.27 2.52
C ASP A 108 -11.87 -6.15 1.23
N ILE A 109 -12.73 -7.18 1.18
CA ILE A 109 -13.03 -7.86 -0.11
C ILE A 109 -13.78 -6.90 -1.06
N ARG A 110 -14.63 -6.05 -0.50
CA ARG A 110 -15.47 -5.14 -1.29
C ARG A 110 -14.66 -3.99 -1.89
N HIS A 111 -13.76 -3.35 -1.14
CA HIS A 111 -12.91 -2.30 -1.71
C HIS A 111 -11.96 -2.86 -2.77
N ALA A 112 -11.38 -4.04 -2.52
CA ALA A 112 -10.60 -4.75 -3.51
C ALA A 112 -11.40 -4.98 -4.83
N GLU A 113 -12.66 -5.38 -4.74
CA GLU A 113 -13.55 -5.54 -5.91
C GLU A 113 -13.93 -4.19 -6.56
N GLU A 114 -14.21 -3.16 -5.76
CA GLU A 114 -14.51 -1.80 -6.22
C GLU A 114 -13.29 -1.15 -6.90
N GLY A 115 -12.07 -1.46 -6.47
CA GLY A 115 -10.82 -1.03 -7.10
C GLY A 115 -10.68 -1.59 -8.52
N LEU A 116 -11.02 -2.87 -8.74
CA LEU A 116 -11.03 -3.45 -10.09
C LEU A 116 -12.08 -2.80 -11.00
N VAL A 117 -13.26 -2.48 -10.45
CA VAL A 117 -14.28 -1.72 -11.18
C VAL A 117 -13.76 -0.33 -11.55
N SER A 118 -13.08 0.34 -10.63
CA SER A 118 -12.47 1.65 -10.85
C SER A 118 -11.39 1.60 -11.93
N VAL A 119 -10.53 0.57 -11.92
CA VAL A 119 -9.53 0.34 -12.98
C VAL A 119 -10.20 0.15 -14.34
N ALA A 120 -11.23 -0.69 -14.42
CA ALA A 120 -11.95 -0.93 -15.67
C ALA A 120 -12.64 0.35 -16.19
N GLN A 121 -13.24 1.14 -15.30
CA GLN A 121 -13.82 2.44 -15.63
C GLN A 121 -12.77 3.43 -16.12
N TYR A 122 -11.59 3.48 -15.49
CA TYR A 122 -10.49 4.34 -15.88
C TYR A 122 -9.98 4.00 -17.28
N VAL A 123 -9.72 2.71 -17.54
CA VAL A 123 -9.29 2.19 -18.85
C VAL A 123 -10.31 2.55 -19.93
N ASN A 124 -11.61 2.36 -19.66
CA ASN A 124 -12.67 2.70 -20.61
C ASN A 124 -12.81 4.21 -20.84
N TYR A 125 -12.72 5.02 -19.79
CA TYR A 125 -12.88 6.47 -19.89
C TYR A 125 -11.77 7.13 -20.72
N TYR A 126 -10.53 6.66 -20.58
CA TYR A 126 -9.39 7.17 -21.33
C TYR A 126 -9.10 6.41 -22.62
N GLU A 127 -9.95 5.44 -22.99
CA GLU A 127 -9.81 4.61 -24.20
C GLU A 127 -8.40 4.00 -24.30
N ILE A 128 -7.89 3.45 -23.19
CA ILE A 128 -6.54 2.89 -23.13
C ILE A 128 -6.51 1.58 -23.94
N GLU A 129 -5.71 1.57 -25.00
CA GLU A 129 -5.56 0.41 -25.88
C GLU A 129 -4.85 -0.74 -25.17
N PRO A 130 -5.11 -2.01 -25.52
CA PRO A 130 -4.50 -3.16 -24.85
C PRO A 130 -2.97 -3.14 -24.79
N SER A 131 -2.31 -2.68 -25.85
CA SER A 131 -0.84 -2.57 -25.89
C SER A 131 -0.31 -1.43 -25.01
N GLU A 132 -1.08 -0.36 -24.84
CA GLU A 132 -0.75 0.73 -23.92
C GLU A 132 -0.93 0.25 -22.47
N LEU A 133 -2.02 -0.47 -22.19
CA LEU A 133 -2.25 -1.11 -20.89
C LEU A 133 -1.12 -2.08 -20.52
N GLU A 134 -0.70 -2.94 -21.44
CA GLU A 134 0.41 -3.88 -21.21
C GLU A 134 1.71 -3.15 -20.87
N ALA A 135 2.05 -2.08 -21.61
CA ALA A 135 3.22 -1.27 -21.31
C ALA A 135 3.14 -0.59 -19.92
N ILE A 136 1.97 -0.09 -19.53
CA ILE A 136 1.76 0.51 -18.20
C ILE A 136 1.93 -0.57 -17.13
N LEU A 137 1.30 -1.75 -17.28
CA LEU A 137 1.43 -2.87 -16.34
C LEU A 137 2.89 -3.29 -16.17
N ASP A 138 3.64 -3.39 -17.28
CA ASP A 138 5.06 -3.74 -17.28
C ASP A 138 5.94 -2.70 -16.58
N ILE A 139 5.57 -1.42 -16.61
CA ILE A 139 6.28 -0.36 -15.89
C ILE A 139 5.88 -0.38 -14.41
N THR A 140 4.58 -0.43 -14.11
CA THR A 140 4.01 -0.40 -12.75
C THR A 140 4.50 -1.58 -11.91
N PHE A 141 4.52 -2.78 -12.48
CA PHE A 141 4.84 -4.02 -11.76
C PHE A 141 6.22 -4.59 -12.08
N ARG A 142 7.10 -3.80 -12.71
CA ARG A 142 8.48 -4.20 -13.04
C ARG A 142 9.26 -4.65 -11.81
N GLU A 143 9.12 -3.89 -10.73
CA GLU A 143 9.68 -4.19 -9.43
C GLU A 143 8.57 -4.72 -8.53
N ASN A 144 8.92 -5.59 -7.58
CA ASN A 144 7.96 -6.05 -6.59
C ASN A 144 7.56 -4.89 -5.69
N ILE A 145 6.43 -4.24 -6.03
CA ILE A 145 5.93 -3.05 -5.35
C ILE A 145 5.69 -3.30 -3.86
N PHE A 146 5.31 -4.53 -3.49
CA PHE A 146 5.09 -4.89 -2.09
C PHE A 146 6.40 -4.90 -1.32
N ILE A 147 7.45 -5.52 -1.89
CA ILE A 147 8.77 -5.57 -1.24
C ILE A 147 9.41 -4.19 -1.18
N LYS A 148 9.37 -3.45 -2.30
CA LYS A 148 9.87 -2.08 -2.37
C LYS A 148 9.23 -1.17 -1.33
N ARG A 149 7.91 -1.25 -1.15
CA ARG A 149 7.16 -0.35 -0.26
C ARG A 149 7.14 -0.80 1.21
N TYR A 150 6.96 -2.09 1.51
CA TYR A 150 6.86 -2.58 2.90
C TYR A 150 8.20 -2.94 3.54
N PHE A 151 9.15 -3.44 2.76
CA PHE A 151 10.42 -3.96 3.29
C PHE A 151 11.64 -3.15 2.85
N GLY A 152 11.44 -2.17 1.96
CA GLY A 152 12.43 -1.20 1.56
C GLY A 152 13.50 -1.75 0.61
N SER A 153 14.47 -0.90 0.30
CA SER A 153 15.52 -1.18 -0.69
C SER A 153 16.43 -2.35 -0.33
N LEU A 154 16.62 -2.64 0.96
CA LEU A 154 17.43 -3.77 1.42
C LEU A 154 16.77 -5.12 1.11
N ALA A 155 15.45 -5.23 1.32
CA ALA A 155 14.72 -6.45 1.00
C ALA A 155 14.54 -6.61 -0.52
N LEU A 156 14.32 -5.50 -1.24
CA LEU A 156 14.26 -5.51 -2.69
C LEU A 156 15.59 -5.98 -3.31
N ALA A 157 16.72 -5.47 -2.81
CA ALA A 157 18.04 -5.89 -3.27
C ALA A 157 18.31 -7.40 -3.00
N ALA A 158 17.83 -7.93 -1.88
CA ALA A 158 17.95 -9.35 -1.57
C ALA A 158 17.09 -10.24 -2.49
N GLU A 159 15.88 -9.80 -2.85
CA GLU A 159 15.03 -10.49 -3.83
C GLU A 159 15.66 -10.51 -5.22
N THR A 160 16.14 -9.35 -5.71
CA THR A 160 16.79 -9.25 -7.02
C THR A 160 18.00 -10.20 -7.14
N GLN A 161 18.83 -10.30 -6.10
CA GLN A 161 19.98 -11.21 -6.08
C GLN A 161 19.56 -12.70 -6.08
N MET A 162 18.43 -13.05 -5.45
CA MET A 162 17.92 -14.43 -5.49
C MET A 162 17.37 -14.80 -6.88
N LEU A 163 16.79 -13.85 -7.61
CA LEU A 163 16.29 -14.10 -8.98
C LEU A 163 17.41 -14.20 -10.02
N GLU A 164 18.55 -13.53 -9.81
CA GLU A 164 19.74 -13.62 -10.69
C GLU A 164 20.59 -14.88 -10.46
N SER A 165 20.32 -15.63 -9.40
CA SER A 165 21.09 -16.83 -9.02
C SER A 165 20.40 -18.17 -9.35
N VAL A 166 19.27 -18.11 -10.07
CA VAL A 166 18.51 -19.25 -10.62
C VAL A 166 18.69 -19.33 -12.12
#